data_AF-A0A6L7Z6J2-F1
#
_entry.id   AF-A0A6L7Z6J2-F1
#
_cell.length_a   1.000
_cell.length_b   1.000
_cell.length_c   1.000
_cell.angle_alpha   90.00
_cell.angle_beta   90.00
_cell.angle_gamma   90.00
#
_symmetry.space_group_name_H-M   'P 1'
#
loop_
_entity.id
_entity.type
_entity.pdbx_description
1 polymer ?
#
loop_
_entity_poly.entity_id
_entity_poly.type
_entity_poly.pdbx_seq_one_letter_code
_entity_poly.pdbx_strand_id
1 'polypeptide(L)'
;MASDETRAGAGSPRDASANGSARAAPAESRGLTTIGRPMRKVDGLAKATGRARYTDDIRLPGMLHGKILRSPHPHARIVAIDTARAEALPGVHAVVTGHDMPTTYGIIPWTPDEYPLCVDKVRYVGDGVAAVAAVDEDTAIAALDLIDVTYEELPAYLDPHEAIAAEAGPYIHEPRKPGWNGNVTKVVKLEFGEVEDGFAEADLVVEGDYLFEGTTHTPIEPHCAIGLAEGDGKLTVWSATQVPHYLHRELARVLEVDPAKVRVIQPPVGGAFGGKSEPFDLEFCVAKLSMMTGRPVKILYTREEVFYAHRGRHPFHMKYSTGATRDGLLTSVDAEIVLDGGAYASFGLVTTYYSGQLLTAPYRMPAYRFHSTRAYTNKPACGPKRGHGSVQPRFAFEVQLDRIAEALSVDPIELRRRNFIGPNTRTVNDLRVTSNGFLECLDAVEEASDWKRKHRRMPYGRGVGVAGSTYITGTNYPIYPNEMPQSGIQLQVDRSGRVSVFSGASEIGQGVDSMVTYIVAEELGVPLGHIRVLAGDTDFTPVDLGAYSSRVTFMLGNACIEAARRIKVMVQDAVAEAWDAKPGEVLMA
;
A
#
# COMPACT_ATOMS: atom_id res chain seq x y z
N MET A 1 19.76 -19.22 -47.67
CA MET A 1 18.92 -19.58 -48.82
C MET A 1 17.69 -18.69 -48.77
N ALA A 2 17.31 -18.16 -49.93
CA ALA A 2 16.17 -17.27 -50.19
C ALA A 2 14.83 -17.89 -49.72
N SER A 3 13.69 -17.21 -49.63
CA SER A 3 13.16 -16.03 -50.31
C SER A 3 11.81 -15.59 -49.68
N ASP A 4 11.36 -14.40 -50.09
CA ASP A 4 9.99 -13.86 -50.12
C ASP A 4 9.35 -13.32 -48.84
N GLU A 5 9.29 -11.99 -48.66
CA GLU A 5 8.53 -10.95 -49.39
C GLU A 5 7.02 -11.00 -49.17
N THR A 6 6.50 -9.96 -48.49
CA THR A 6 5.36 -9.18 -48.98
C THR A 6 5.38 -7.79 -48.35
N ARG A 7 5.72 -6.80 -49.18
CA ARG A 7 5.57 -5.36 -48.93
C ARG A 7 4.09 -4.97 -48.99
N ALA A 8 3.68 -4.01 -48.17
CA ALA A 8 2.75 -2.96 -48.59
C ALA A 8 2.81 -1.71 -47.68
N GLY A 9 3.13 -0.58 -48.30
CA GLY A 9 2.44 0.70 -48.03
C GLY A 9 3.00 1.63 -46.95
N ALA A 10 4.04 2.41 -47.28
CA ALA A 10 4.34 3.66 -46.59
C ALA A 10 3.32 4.75 -47.00
N GLY A 11 2.53 5.23 -46.04
CA GLY A 11 1.61 6.36 -46.20
C GLY A 11 2.08 7.58 -45.39
N SER A 12 2.30 8.68 -46.08
CA SER A 12 2.58 10.03 -45.56
C SER A 12 1.39 10.57 -44.72
N PRO A 13 1.60 11.21 -43.57
CA PRO A 13 0.54 11.98 -42.92
C PRO A 13 0.53 13.40 -43.47
N ARG A 14 -0.50 13.74 -44.27
CA ARG A 14 -0.90 15.12 -44.53
C ARG A 14 -2.39 15.29 -44.22
N ASP A 15 -2.68 16.41 -43.55
CA ASP A 15 -3.96 17.07 -43.35
C ASP A 15 -5.07 16.30 -42.65
N ALA A 16 -5.08 16.38 -41.31
CA ALA A 16 -6.31 16.38 -40.53
C ALA A 16 -6.66 17.83 -40.19
N SER A 17 -7.76 18.28 -40.80
CA SER A 17 -8.34 19.59 -40.73
C SER A 17 -8.69 20.04 -39.30
N ALA A 18 -8.58 21.36 -39.12
CA ALA A 18 -9.07 22.11 -37.98
C ALA A 18 -10.56 21.83 -37.74
N ASN A 19 -10.87 20.98 -36.77
CA ASN A 19 -12.15 20.97 -36.09
C ASN A 19 -11.95 21.65 -34.73
N GLY A 20 -12.56 22.82 -34.59
CA GLY A 20 -12.51 23.63 -33.39
C GLY A 20 -12.81 22.80 -32.16
N SER A 21 -11.91 22.87 -31.18
CA SER A 21 -12.11 22.35 -29.84
C SER A 21 -13.29 23.09 -29.21
N ALA A 22 -14.49 22.57 -29.39
CA ALA A 22 -15.57 22.84 -28.47
C ALA A 22 -15.08 22.35 -27.10
N ARG A 23 -14.71 23.31 -26.24
CA ARG A 23 -14.60 23.08 -24.81
C ARG A 23 -15.87 22.33 -24.43
N ALA A 24 -15.75 21.06 -24.05
CA ALA A 24 -16.83 20.38 -23.37
C ALA A 24 -17.13 21.26 -22.15
N ALA A 25 -18.26 21.95 -22.19
CA ALA A 25 -18.80 22.60 -21.01
C ALA A 25 -18.85 21.55 -19.90
N PRO A 26 -18.62 21.92 -18.63
CA PRO A 26 -18.88 21.00 -17.54
C PRO A 26 -20.31 20.50 -17.74
N ALA A 27 -20.50 19.18 -17.78
CA ALA A 27 -21.83 18.61 -17.77
C ALA A 27 -22.60 19.34 -16.67
N GLU A 28 -23.71 20.01 -17.03
CA GLU A 28 -24.56 20.71 -16.08
C GLU A 28 -24.74 19.79 -14.87
N SER A 29 -24.33 20.27 -13.70
CA SER A 29 -24.51 19.53 -12.47
C SER A 29 -26.02 19.27 -12.35
N ARG A 30 -26.47 18.05 -12.61
CA ARG A 30 -27.58 17.50 -11.83
C ARG A 30 -27.20 17.81 -10.40
N GLY A 31 -27.91 18.73 -9.74
CA GLY A 31 -27.48 19.28 -8.46
C GLY A 31 -27.34 18.14 -7.46
N LEU A 32 -26.10 17.67 -7.25
CA LEU A 32 -25.84 16.49 -6.41
C LEU A 32 -26.36 16.78 -5.01
N THR A 33 -27.13 15.87 -4.47
CA THR A 33 -27.88 16.09 -3.21
C THR A 33 -27.16 15.50 -2.01
N THR A 34 -26.32 14.49 -2.23
CA THR A 34 -25.55 13.74 -1.24
C THR A 34 -24.05 14.00 -1.41
N ILE A 35 -23.53 13.86 -2.64
CA ILE A 35 -22.09 14.03 -2.91
C ILE A 35 -21.68 15.51 -2.75
N GLY A 36 -20.52 15.72 -2.14
CA GLY A 36 -19.98 17.07 -1.87
C GLY A 36 -20.48 17.72 -0.58
N ARG A 37 -21.34 17.05 0.20
CA ARG A 37 -21.84 17.55 1.50
C ARG A 37 -21.09 16.92 2.68
N PRO A 38 -20.88 17.67 3.78
CA PRO A 38 -20.30 17.12 5.00
C PRO A 38 -21.32 16.21 5.70
N MET A 39 -21.12 14.89 5.58
CA MET A 39 -22.02 13.87 6.13
C MET A 39 -21.35 13.04 7.22
N ARG A 40 -22.15 12.51 8.15
CA ARG A 40 -21.66 11.61 9.21
C ARG A 40 -21.36 10.23 8.64
N LYS A 41 -20.20 9.66 9.01
CA LYS A 41 -19.84 8.28 8.65
C LYS A 41 -20.91 7.29 9.09
N VAL A 42 -21.22 6.32 8.24
CA VAL A 42 -22.26 5.30 8.50
C VAL A 42 -21.91 4.41 9.70
N ASP A 43 -20.63 4.21 9.97
CA ASP A 43 -20.12 3.44 11.11
C ASP A 43 -19.72 4.29 12.33
N GLY A 44 -19.89 5.62 12.25
CA GLY A 44 -19.39 6.56 13.24
C GLY A 44 -20.01 6.39 14.62
N LEU A 45 -21.32 6.09 14.68
CA LEU A 45 -22.02 5.88 15.96
C LEU A 45 -21.51 4.63 16.68
N ALA A 46 -21.28 3.53 15.95
CA ALA A 46 -20.78 2.29 16.54
C ALA A 46 -19.37 2.50 17.15
N LYS A 47 -18.51 3.24 16.46
CA LYS A 47 -17.18 3.61 16.95
C LYS A 47 -17.25 4.51 18.19
N ALA A 48 -18.07 5.55 18.17
CA ALA A 48 -18.20 6.50 19.27
C ALA A 48 -18.83 5.91 20.54
N THR A 49 -19.58 4.81 20.43
CA THR A 49 -20.29 4.17 21.55
C THR A 49 -19.62 2.89 22.04
N GLY A 50 -18.46 2.51 21.50
CA GLY A 50 -17.78 1.25 21.84
C GLY A 50 -18.50 0.00 21.36
N ARG A 51 -19.38 0.12 20.35
CA ARG A 51 -20.13 -1.01 19.76
C ARG A 51 -19.46 -1.61 18.53
N ALA A 52 -18.56 -0.87 17.88
CA ALA A 52 -17.71 -1.43 16.85
C ALA A 52 -16.81 -2.51 17.47
N ARG A 53 -16.74 -3.68 16.83
CA ARG A 53 -15.92 -4.81 17.30
C ARG A 53 -14.72 -4.96 16.40
N TYR A 54 -13.53 -4.69 16.92
CA TYR A 54 -12.25 -4.93 16.26
C TYR A 54 -11.87 -6.41 16.38
N THR A 55 -10.81 -6.85 15.70
CA THR A 55 -10.42 -8.27 15.71
C THR A 55 -10.17 -8.79 17.13
N ASP A 56 -9.49 -7.99 17.97
CA ASP A 56 -9.22 -8.38 19.36
C ASP A 56 -10.46 -8.36 20.27
N ASP A 57 -11.58 -7.76 19.86
CA ASP A 57 -12.83 -7.79 20.63
C ASP A 57 -13.61 -9.10 20.44
N ILE A 58 -13.27 -9.89 19.42
CA ILE A 58 -13.95 -11.12 19.09
C ILE A 58 -13.60 -12.20 20.13
N ARG A 59 -14.62 -12.89 20.64
CA ARG A 59 -14.50 -14.03 21.56
C ARG A 59 -15.32 -15.18 20.99
N LEU A 60 -14.67 -16.33 20.80
CA LEU A 60 -15.31 -17.55 20.33
C LEU A 60 -15.29 -18.63 21.44
N PRO A 61 -16.29 -19.52 21.51
CA PRO A 61 -16.30 -20.59 22.49
C PRO A 61 -15.04 -21.47 22.41
N GLY A 62 -14.40 -21.73 23.55
CA GLY A 62 -13.21 -22.57 23.63
C GLY A 62 -11.96 -21.98 22.96
N MET A 63 -11.94 -20.68 22.67
CA MET A 63 -10.80 -20.00 22.05
C MET A 63 -9.52 -20.12 22.88
N LEU A 64 -8.41 -20.46 22.21
CA LEU A 64 -7.06 -20.49 22.74
C LEU A 64 -6.34 -19.17 22.46
N HIS A 65 -5.30 -18.90 23.24
CA HIS A 65 -4.41 -17.76 23.10
C HIS A 65 -3.06 -18.23 22.59
N GLY A 66 -2.58 -17.62 21.52
CA GLY A 66 -1.28 -17.92 20.95
C GLY A 66 -0.25 -16.82 21.13
N LYS A 67 1.02 -17.23 21.14
CA LYS A 67 2.19 -16.35 21.17
C LYS A 67 3.28 -16.90 20.25
N ILE A 68 4.12 -16.00 19.73
CA ILE A 68 5.20 -16.32 18.79
C ILE A 68 6.53 -16.12 19.52
N LEU A 69 7.39 -17.14 19.50
CA LEU A 69 8.78 -17.04 19.93
C LEU A 69 9.57 -16.25 18.89
N ARG A 70 10.23 -15.20 19.35
CA ARG A 70 10.98 -14.24 18.52
C ARG A 70 12.48 -14.48 18.65
N SER A 71 13.20 -14.36 17.54
CA SER A 71 14.66 -14.44 17.51
C SER A 71 15.29 -13.32 18.35
N PRO A 72 16.23 -13.64 19.25
CA PRO A 72 17.03 -12.63 19.94
C PRO A 72 18.24 -12.17 19.11
N HIS A 73 18.55 -12.83 17.99
CA HIS A 73 19.74 -12.54 17.18
C HIS A 73 19.40 -11.80 15.88
N PRO A 74 20.25 -10.85 15.44
CA PRO A 74 20.06 -10.15 14.17
C PRO A 74 20.34 -11.05 12.96
N HIS A 75 21.20 -12.06 13.09
CA HIS A 75 21.49 -13.02 12.03
C HIS A 75 22.04 -14.30 12.65
N ALA A 76 21.37 -15.43 12.47
CA ALA A 76 21.85 -16.71 12.98
C ALA A 76 21.23 -17.89 12.23
N ARG A 77 21.97 -18.99 12.08
CA ARG A 77 21.40 -20.28 11.64
C ARG A 77 20.67 -20.93 12.82
N ILE A 78 19.53 -21.55 12.55
CA ILE A 78 18.83 -22.39 13.52
C ILE A 78 19.46 -23.79 13.40
N VAL A 79 20.19 -24.22 14.43
CA VAL A 79 20.86 -25.53 14.46
C VAL A 79 19.90 -26.62 14.92
N ALA A 80 19.12 -26.32 15.96
CA ALA A 80 18.12 -27.21 16.53
C ALA A 80 17.05 -26.41 17.28
N ILE A 81 15.84 -26.97 17.36
CA ILE A 81 14.74 -26.46 18.17
C ILE A 81 14.10 -27.63 18.93
N ASP A 82 13.95 -27.50 20.25
CA ASP A 82 13.27 -28.46 21.10
C ASP A 82 12.03 -27.81 21.75
N THR A 83 10.86 -28.37 21.45
CA THR A 83 9.54 -27.92 21.92
C THR A 83 8.97 -28.82 23.01
N ALA A 84 9.63 -29.93 23.38
CA ALA A 84 9.05 -30.99 24.19
C ALA A 84 8.58 -30.50 25.58
N ARG A 85 9.34 -29.58 26.19
CA ARG A 85 8.98 -28.99 27.49
C ARG A 85 7.77 -28.07 27.39
N ALA A 86 7.66 -27.30 26.31
CA ALA A 86 6.51 -26.44 26.06
C ALA A 86 5.25 -27.26 25.77
N GLU A 87 5.36 -28.33 24.98
CA GLU A 87 4.27 -29.25 24.67
C GLU A 87 3.76 -30.00 25.91
N ALA A 88 4.65 -30.33 26.84
CA ALA A 88 4.29 -31.00 28.09
C ALA A 88 3.69 -30.06 29.16
N LEU A 89 3.72 -28.73 28.96
CA LEU A 89 3.20 -27.77 29.93
C LEU A 89 1.67 -27.87 30.01
N PRO A 90 1.07 -28.09 31.21
CA PRO A 90 -0.37 -28.13 31.36
C PRO A 90 -1.04 -26.84 30.86
N GLY A 91 -2.02 -27.00 29.96
CA GLY A 91 -2.74 -25.88 29.34
C GLY A 91 -2.23 -25.49 27.96
N VAL A 92 -1.07 -26.01 27.53
CA VAL A 92 -0.63 -25.94 26.12
C VAL A 92 -1.35 -27.00 25.31
N HIS A 93 -1.84 -26.61 24.13
CA HIS A 93 -2.60 -27.48 23.23
C HIS A 93 -1.88 -27.79 21.93
N ALA A 94 -1.01 -26.89 21.46
CA ALA A 94 -0.20 -27.10 20.27
C ALA A 94 1.00 -26.17 20.27
N VAL A 95 2.09 -26.64 19.65
CA VAL A 95 3.28 -25.87 19.29
C VAL A 95 3.54 -26.10 17.81
N VAL A 96 3.96 -25.06 17.09
CA VAL A 96 4.36 -25.12 15.67
C VAL A 96 5.70 -24.44 15.47
N THR A 97 6.45 -24.91 14.49
CA THR A 97 7.77 -24.39 14.07
C THR A 97 7.77 -24.07 12.57
N GLY A 98 8.87 -23.57 12.03
CA GLY A 98 9.02 -23.36 10.59
C GLY A 98 8.77 -24.61 9.74
N HIS A 99 9.06 -25.80 10.27
CA HIS A 99 8.87 -27.07 9.54
C HIS A 99 7.39 -27.43 9.31
N ASP A 100 6.48 -26.84 10.08
CA ASP A 100 5.04 -27.07 9.96
C ASP A 100 4.38 -26.30 8.80
N MET A 101 5.08 -25.27 8.31
CA MET A 101 4.67 -24.38 7.21
C MET A 101 5.90 -23.95 6.37
N PRO A 102 6.60 -24.88 5.69
CA PRO A 102 7.89 -24.62 5.04
C PRO A 102 7.75 -23.97 3.65
N THR A 103 6.66 -23.24 3.41
CA THR A 103 6.39 -22.53 2.15
C THR A 103 6.56 -21.04 2.36
N THR A 104 7.47 -20.40 1.61
CA THR A 104 7.66 -18.95 1.72
C THR A 104 6.46 -18.18 1.20
N TYR A 105 6.17 -17.04 1.82
CA TYR A 105 5.19 -16.05 1.44
C TYR A 105 5.84 -14.72 1.05
N GLY A 106 5.03 -13.87 0.42
CA GLY A 106 5.41 -12.51 0.06
C GLY A 106 4.30 -11.85 -0.74
N ILE A 107 4.04 -10.58 -0.47
CA ILE A 107 3.00 -9.83 -1.16
C ILE A 107 3.26 -9.69 -2.67
N ILE A 108 4.53 -9.63 -3.06
CA ILE A 108 4.94 -9.56 -4.47
C ILE A 108 5.21 -11.00 -4.97
N PRO A 109 4.47 -11.49 -5.99
CA PRO A 109 4.48 -12.91 -6.36
C PRO A 109 5.84 -13.47 -6.82
N TRP A 110 6.72 -12.59 -7.29
CA TRP A 110 8.05 -12.94 -7.81
C TRP A 110 9.18 -12.68 -6.81
N THR A 111 8.87 -12.28 -5.58
CA THR A 111 9.84 -12.19 -4.47
C THR A 111 9.29 -12.75 -3.14
N PRO A 112 8.73 -13.99 -3.11
CA PRO A 112 8.37 -14.63 -1.84
C PRO A 112 9.64 -15.15 -1.15
N ASP A 113 10.09 -14.45 -0.11
CA ASP A 113 11.36 -14.73 0.57
C ASP A 113 11.25 -14.89 2.09
N GLU A 114 10.02 -14.86 2.62
CA GLU A 114 9.74 -14.93 4.05
C GLU A 114 9.00 -16.20 4.40
N TYR A 115 9.36 -16.88 5.48
CA TYR A 115 8.58 -18.00 6.01
C TYR A 115 7.63 -17.50 7.10
N PRO A 116 6.47 -18.13 7.32
CA PRO A 116 5.63 -17.81 8.48
C PRO A 116 6.39 -17.90 9.81
N LEU A 117 7.24 -18.91 9.92
CA LEU A 117 8.21 -19.08 11.00
C LEU A 117 9.52 -19.55 10.35
N CYS A 118 10.66 -19.03 10.80
CA CYS A 118 11.97 -19.34 10.23
C CYS A 118 12.25 -20.84 10.27
N VAL A 119 12.73 -21.37 9.15
CA VAL A 119 13.16 -22.77 9.01
C VAL A 119 14.65 -22.90 9.34
N ASP A 120 15.50 -22.33 8.48
CA ASP A 120 16.95 -22.56 8.57
C ASP A 120 17.72 -21.40 9.25
N LYS A 121 17.18 -20.19 9.19
CA LYS A 121 17.91 -18.96 9.53
C LYS A 121 16.98 -17.83 9.92
N VAL A 122 17.35 -17.13 10.98
CA VAL A 122 16.75 -15.86 11.42
C VAL A 122 17.53 -14.69 10.85
N ARG A 123 16.84 -13.62 10.44
CA ARG A 123 17.44 -12.50 9.69
C ARG A 123 17.34 -11.14 10.37
N TYR A 124 16.67 -11.05 11.51
CA TYR A 124 16.64 -9.84 12.36
C TYR A 124 16.19 -10.19 13.78
N VAL A 125 16.44 -9.29 14.74
CA VAL A 125 15.88 -9.43 16.11
C VAL A 125 14.37 -9.22 16.02
N GLY A 126 13.58 -10.23 16.41
CA GLY A 126 12.13 -10.25 16.22
C GLY A 126 11.62 -11.24 15.18
N ASP A 127 12.50 -11.90 14.42
CA ASP A 127 12.08 -12.91 13.43
C ASP A 127 11.35 -14.08 14.12
N GLY A 128 10.21 -14.53 13.58
CA GLY A 128 9.39 -15.56 14.23
C GLY A 128 10.00 -16.96 14.05
N VAL A 129 10.09 -17.75 15.12
CA VAL A 129 10.78 -19.06 15.10
C VAL A 129 9.85 -20.23 15.46
N ALA A 130 8.99 -20.01 16.44
CA ALA A 130 7.98 -20.97 16.88
C ALA A 130 6.71 -20.24 17.30
N ALA A 131 5.58 -20.93 17.37
CA ALA A 131 4.36 -20.40 17.96
C ALA A 131 3.65 -21.44 18.82
N VAL A 132 2.97 -21.00 19.86
CA VAL A 132 2.24 -21.85 20.81
C VAL A 132 0.77 -21.46 20.82
N ALA A 133 -0.12 -22.40 21.19
CA ALA A 133 -1.51 -22.14 21.55
C ALA A 133 -1.81 -22.74 22.93
N ALA A 134 -2.28 -21.91 23.87
CA ALA A 134 -2.60 -22.31 25.23
C ALA A 134 -3.98 -21.80 25.68
N VAL A 135 -4.44 -22.27 26.83
CA VAL A 135 -5.76 -21.93 27.40
C VAL A 135 -5.94 -20.44 27.75
N ASP A 136 -4.84 -19.74 28.02
CA ASP A 136 -4.79 -18.30 28.30
C ASP A 136 -3.44 -17.71 27.88
N GLU A 137 -3.36 -16.38 27.93
CA GLU A 137 -2.19 -15.63 27.49
C GLU A 137 -0.95 -15.87 28.38
N ASP A 138 -1.14 -15.98 29.69
CA ASP A 138 -0.05 -16.20 30.66
C ASP A 138 0.60 -17.57 30.45
N THR A 139 -0.20 -18.61 30.22
CA THR A 139 0.29 -19.97 29.90
C THR A 139 1.02 -19.98 28.55
N ALA A 140 0.52 -19.25 27.55
CA ALA A 140 1.17 -19.13 26.25
C ALA A 140 2.54 -18.43 26.37
N ILE A 141 2.64 -17.36 27.17
CA ILE A 141 3.91 -16.67 27.43
C ILE A 141 4.89 -17.60 28.15
N ALA A 142 4.44 -18.27 29.22
CA ALA A 142 5.28 -19.21 29.97
C ALA A 142 5.77 -20.39 29.10
N ALA A 143 4.97 -20.83 28.13
CA ALA A 143 5.37 -21.88 27.20
C ALA A 143 6.51 -21.45 26.27
N LEU A 144 6.61 -20.16 25.90
CA LEU A 144 7.71 -19.67 25.07
C LEU A 144 9.08 -19.85 25.75
N ASP A 145 9.14 -19.63 27.07
CA ASP A 145 10.38 -19.80 27.87
C ASP A 145 10.83 -21.27 28.01
N LEU A 146 9.99 -22.22 27.57
CA LEU A 146 10.26 -23.65 27.58
C LEU A 146 10.67 -24.19 26.21
N ILE A 147 10.74 -23.34 25.18
CA ILE A 147 11.23 -23.73 23.85
C ILE A 147 12.73 -23.42 23.80
N ASP A 148 13.54 -24.46 23.67
CA ASP A 148 14.99 -24.35 23.63
C ASP A 148 15.46 -24.30 22.16
N VAL A 149 15.98 -23.14 21.71
CA VAL A 149 16.51 -22.96 20.35
C VAL A 149 18.02 -22.80 20.38
N THR A 150 18.73 -23.64 19.62
CA THR A 150 20.18 -23.55 19.46
C THR A 150 20.51 -22.77 18.19
N TYR A 151 21.27 -21.68 18.34
CA TYR A 151 21.68 -20.82 17.24
C TYR A 151 23.19 -20.90 16.97
N GLU A 152 23.56 -20.70 15.71
CA GLU A 152 24.92 -20.34 15.29
C GLU A 152 24.87 -18.91 14.74
N GLU A 153 25.43 -17.93 15.48
CA GLU A 153 25.42 -16.53 15.08
C GLU A 153 26.21 -16.29 13.78
N LEU A 154 25.69 -15.39 12.95
CA LEU A 154 26.30 -14.98 11.69
C LEU A 154 26.61 -13.47 11.72
N PRO A 155 27.59 -13.00 10.93
CA PRO A 155 27.80 -11.57 10.71
C PRO A 155 26.51 -10.87 10.27
N ALA A 156 26.20 -9.73 10.90
CA ALA A 156 25.02 -8.94 10.59
C ALA A 156 25.40 -7.63 9.87
N TYR A 157 24.61 -7.25 8.88
CA TYR A 157 24.73 -5.99 8.15
C TYR A 157 23.65 -5.02 8.62
N LEU A 158 24.02 -3.97 9.33
CA LEU A 158 23.08 -2.96 9.85
C LEU A 158 23.10 -1.66 9.05
N ASP A 159 24.13 -1.45 8.23
CA ASP A 159 24.28 -0.36 7.29
C ASP A 159 24.05 -0.87 5.84
N PRO A 160 23.20 -0.18 5.04
CA PRO A 160 22.91 -0.63 3.67
C PRO A 160 24.11 -0.52 2.72
N HIS A 161 25.05 0.41 2.92
CA HIS A 161 26.26 0.53 2.11
C HIS A 161 27.23 -0.62 2.38
N GLU A 162 27.40 -1.01 3.65
CA GLU A 162 28.17 -2.20 4.02
C GLU A 162 27.55 -3.47 3.41
N ALA A 163 26.22 -3.58 3.46
CA ALA A 163 25.49 -4.69 2.87
C ALA A 163 25.72 -4.78 1.35
N ILE A 164 25.69 -3.64 0.63
CA ILE A 164 25.95 -3.55 -0.82
C ILE A 164 27.41 -3.85 -1.17
N ALA A 165 28.36 -3.40 -0.32
CA ALA A 165 29.79 -3.57 -0.53
C ALA A 165 30.32 -4.99 -0.20
N ALA A 166 29.51 -5.83 0.44
CA ALA A 166 29.91 -7.19 0.80
C ALA A 166 30.34 -8.02 -0.43
N GLU A 167 31.58 -8.49 -0.42
CA GLU A 167 32.19 -9.28 -1.50
C GLU A 167 31.91 -10.80 -1.37
N ALA A 168 31.70 -11.27 -0.15
CA ALA A 168 31.46 -12.67 0.17
C ALA A 168 30.46 -12.82 1.33
N GLY A 169 29.84 -14.00 1.40
CA GLY A 169 28.86 -14.32 2.44
C GLY A 169 29.46 -14.55 3.84
N PRO A 170 28.61 -14.84 4.84
CA PRO A 170 27.21 -15.21 4.68
C PRO A 170 26.29 -14.01 4.40
N TYR A 171 25.60 -14.03 3.27
CA TYR A 171 24.59 -13.03 2.92
C TYR A 171 23.28 -13.26 3.70
N ILE A 172 22.45 -12.23 3.80
CA ILE A 172 21.11 -12.30 4.42
C ILE A 172 20.21 -13.25 3.61
N HIS A 173 20.27 -13.14 2.28
CA HIS A 173 19.62 -14.06 1.34
C HIS A 173 20.65 -14.67 0.42
N GLU A 174 20.39 -15.91 -0.04
CA GLU A 174 21.26 -16.55 -1.01
C GLU A 174 21.25 -15.77 -2.34
N PRO A 175 22.41 -15.62 -3.00
CA PRO A 175 22.48 -14.98 -4.31
C PRO A 175 21.58 -15.68 -5.32
N ARG A 176 20.74 -14.92 -6.02
CA ARG A 176 19.89 -15.46 -7.09
C ARG A 176 20.69 -15.97 -8.30
N LYS A 177 21.94 -15.53 -8.43
CA LYS A 177 22.87 -15.87 -9.52
C LYS A 177 24.29 -15.96 -8.98
N PRO A 178 25.15 -16.85 -9.53
CA PRO A 178 26.57 -16.86 -9.20
C PRO A 178 27.21 -15.48 -9.43
N GLY A 179 28.05 -15.05 -8.48
CA GLY A 179 28.75 -13.76 -8.54
C GLY A 179 27.91 -12.53 -8.20
N TRP A 180 26.66 -12.70 -7.75
CA TRP A 180 25.83 -11.59 -7.26
C TRP A 180 25.91 -11.47 -5.74
N ASN A 181 25.82 -10.25 -5.22
CA ASN A 181 25.69 -10.00 -3.79
C ASN A 181 24.24 -10.30 -3.35
N GLY A 182 24.07 -11.29 -2.46
CA GLY A 182 22.77 -11.71 -1.93
C GLY A 182 22.07 -10.68 -1.05
N ASN A 183 22.80 -9.66 -0.59
CA ASN A 183 22.24 -8.52 0.14
C ASN A 183 21.64 -7.45 -0.78
N VAL A 184 21.77 -7.54 -2.11
CA VAL A 184 21.15 -6.57 -3.03
C VAL A 184 19.82 -7.12 -3.55
N THR A 185 18.70 -6.57 -3.09
CA THR A 185 17.37 -7.01 -3.53
C THR A 185 17.06 -6.54 -4.94
N LYS A 186 17.36 -5.26 -5.24
CA LYS A 186 16.99 -4.63 -6.51
C LYS A 186 17.88 -3.43 -6.82
N VAL A 187 18.25 -3.32 -8.09
CA VAL A 187 18.81 -2.11 -8.71
C VAL A 187 17.85 -1.64 -9.80
N VAL A 188 17.57 -0.34 -9.83
CA VAL A 188 16.79 0.35 -10.87
C VAL A 188 17.65 1.49 -11.41
N LYS A 189 17.89 1.49 -12.72
CA LYS A 189 18.62 2.54 -13.45
C LYS A 189 17.73 2.96 -14.60
N LEU A 190 17.16 4.16 -14.52
CA LEU A 190 16.31 4.71 -15.57
C LEU A 190 16.74 6.15 -15.87
N GLU A 191 16.71 6.48 -17.14
CA GLU A 191 17.07 7.80 -17.68
C GLU A 191 15.99 8.19 -18.70
N PHE A 192 15.59 9.46 -18.67
CA PHE A 192 14.56 10.02 -19.52
C PHE A 192 15.02 11.40 -20.02
N GLY A 193 15.11 11.58 -21.35
CA GLY A 193 15.70 12.78 -21.95
C GLY A 193 17.24 12.79 -21.88
N GLU A 194 17.85 13.86 -22.42
CA GLU A 194 19.31 14.02 -22.49
C GLU A 194 19.83 14.70 -21.21
N VAL A 195 20.21 13.91 -20.21
CA VAL A 195 20.55 14.42 -18.86
C VAL A 195 21.82 15.26 -18.84
N GLU A 196 22.85 14.82 -19.56
CA GLU A 196 24.14 15.53 -19.61
C GLU A 196 24.03 16.86 -20.36
N ASP A 197 23.29 16.89 -21.49
CA ASP A 197 23.00 18.12 -22.24
C ASP A 197 22.23 19.11 -21.35
N GLY A 198 21.23 18.63 -20.61
CA GLY A 198 20.47 19.48 -19.68
C GLY A 198 21.33 20.07 -18.55
N PHE A 199 22.38 19.40 -18.10
CA PHE A 199 23.35 19.98 -17.15
C PHE A 199 24.31 20.96 -17.83
N ALA A 200 24.73 20.69 -19.07
CA ALA A 200 25.57 21.61 -19.83
C ALA A 200 24.86 22.94 -20.15
N GLU A 201 23.54 22.92 -20.30
CA GLU A 201 22.69 24.10 -20.50
C GLU A 201 22.31 24.84 -19.21
N ALA A 202 22.61 24.28 -18.03
CA ALA A 202 22.26 24.89 -16.75
C ALA A 202 23.16 26.09 -16.42
N ASP A 203 22.56 27.21 -16.00
CA ASP A 203 23.30 28.33 -15.42
C ASP A 203 23.71 28.09 -13.96
N LEU A 204 22.95 27.22 -13.27
CA LEU A 204 23.12 26.86 -11.88
C LEU A 204 22.89 25.36 -11.71
N VAL A 205 23.78 24.68 -10.99
CA VAL A 205 23.56 23.31 -10.51
C VAL A 205 23.65 23.32 -8.99
N VAL A 206 22.64 22.75 -8.33
CA VAL A 206 22.65 22.52 -6.89
C VAL A 206 22.80 21.04 -6.60
N GLU A 207 23.76 20.71 -5.76
CA GLU A 207 24.04 19.35 -5.29
C GLU A 207 23.72 19.21 -3.81
N GLY A 208 23.17 18.05 -3.41
CA GLY A 208 22.81 17.78 -2.02
C GLY A 208 22.84 16.30 -1.69
N ASP A 209 23.26 16.01 -0.45
CA ASP A 209 23.22 14.68 0.17
C ASP A 209 22.21 14.71 1.32
N TYR A 210 21.23 13.81 1.26
CA TYR A 210 20.06 13.82 2.12
C TYR A 210 19.86 12.44 2.75
N LEU A 211 19.67 12.43 4.07
CA LEU A 211 19.30 11.26 4.83
C LEU A 211 17.85 11.38 5.32
N PHE A 212 17.09 10.31 5.13
CA PHE A 212 15.82 10.10 5.82
C PHE A 212 15.92 8.81 6.64
N GLU A 213 15.75 8.89 7.96
CA GLU A 213 15.99 7.80 8.93
C GLU A 213 15.01 6.62 8.86
N GLY A 214 13.90 6.76 8.12
CA GLY A 214 12.83 5.77 8.13
C GLY A 214 11.86 5.96 9.31
N THR A 215 10.66 5.36 9.22
CA THR A 215 9.63 5.47 10.28
C THR A 215 8.61 4.33 10.22
N THR A 216 8.10 3.85 11.36
CA THR A 216 6.95 2.91 11.40
C THR A 216 5.59 3.66 11.38
N HIS A 217 4.48 2.94 11.17
CA HIS A 217 3.13 3.51 11.03
C HIS A 217 2.44 3.80 12.35
N THR A 218 2.80 3.07 13.41
CA THR A 218 2.19 3.12 14.74
C THR A 218 0.65 3.16 14.72
N PRO A 219 -0.05 2.19 14.08
CA PRO A 219 -1.50 2.13 14.19
C PRO A 219 -1.88 1.91 15.66
N ILE A 220 -2.98 2.52 16.12
CA ILE A 220 -3.40 2.42 17.53
C ILE A 220 -3.74 0.96 17.85
N GLU A 221 -4.48 0.29 16.96
CA GLU A 221 -4.73 -1.15 17.06
C GLU A 221 -3.48 -1.94 16.59
N PRO A 222 -2.91 -2.83 17.43
CA PRO A 222 -1.89 -3.78 17.01
C PRO A 222 -2.37 -4.75 15.91
N HIS A 223 -1.48 -5.59 15.42
CA HIS A 223 -1.88 -6.71 14.57
C HIS A 223 -2.57 -7.78 15.44
N CYS A 224 -3.68 -8.30 14.94
CA CYS A 224 -4.42 -9.36 15.60
C CYS A 224 -5.10 -10.23 14.54
N ALA A 225 -5.08 -11.54 14.76
CA ALA A 225 -5.82 -12.49 13.96
C ALA A 225 -6.39 -13.61 14.82
N ILE A 226 -7.45 -14.21 14.31
CA ILE A 226 -8.12 -15.37 14.90
C ILE A 226 -8.33 -16.39 13.78
N GLY A 227 -7.87 -17.62 13.97
CA GLY A 227 -8.14 -18.74 13.08
C GLY A 227 -9.16 -19.70 13.68
N LEU A 228 -10.07 -20.23 12.86
CA LEU A 228 -10.99 -21.31 13.20
C LEU A 228 -11.07 -22.30 12.03
N ALA A 229 -10.55 -23.50 12.24
CA ALA A 229 -10.79 -24.66 11.38
C ALA A 229 -12.03 -25.43 11.86
N GLU A 230 -12.98 -25.66 10.96
CA GLU A 230 -14.21 -26.42 11.20
C GLU A 230 -14.05 -27.89 10.79
N GLY A 231 -14.94 -28.76 11.27
CA GLY A 231 -14.86 -30.22 11.04
C GLY A 231 -15.04 -30.66 9.58
N ASP A 232 -15.57 -29.78 8.71
CA ASP A 232 -15.69 -30.00 7.25
C ASP A 232 -14.42 -29.56 6.47
N GLY A 233 -13.42 -29.05 7.20
CA GLY A 233 -12.17 -28.54 6.67
C GLY A 233 -12.22 -27.08 6.21
N LYS A 234 -13.31 -26.34 6.50
CA LYS A 234 -13.36 -24.90 6.26
C LYS A 234 -12.50 -24.15 7.29
N LEU A 235 -11.66 -23.25 6.81
CA LEU A 235 -10.81 -22.39 7.63
C LEU A 235 -11.32 -20.94 7.53
N THR A 236 -11.80 -20.40 8.64
CA THR A 236 -12.12 -18.97 8.74
C THR A 236 -11.03 -18.24 9.51
N VAL A 237 -10.51 -17.16 8.93
CA VAL A 237 -9.52 -16.27 9.57
C VAL A 237 -10.10 -14.86 9.68
N TRP A 238 -10.26 -14.36 10.91
CA TRP A 238 -10.47 -12.93 11.15
C TRP A 238 -9.11 -12.25 11.28
N SER A 239 -8.83 -11.22 10.50
CA SER A 239 -7.57 -10.47 10.62
C SER A 239 -7.78 -8.96 10.55
N ALA A 240 -7.02 -8.23 11.36
CA ALA A 240 -6.83 -6.79 11.20
C ALA A 240 -5.91 -6.50 10.00
N THR A 241 -6.41 -6.73 8.78
CA THR A 241 -5.66 -6.61 7.52
C THR A 241 -6.23 -5.51 6.61
N GLN A 242 -5.40 -4.94 5.73
CA GLN A 242 -5.84 -4.06 4.63
C GLN A 242 -6.15 -4.84 3.35
N VAL A 243 -5.78 -6.12 3.27
CA VAL A 243 -5.71 -6.89 2.02
C VAL A 243 -6.29 -8.30 2.17
N PRO A 244 -7.57 -8.44 2.54
CA PRO A 244 -8.18 -9.74 2.87
C PRO A 244 -8.05 -10.78 1.74
N HIS A 245 -8.18 -10.37 0.48
CA HIS A 245 -8.07 -11.29 -0.67
C HIS A 245 -6.62 -11.75 -0.94
N TYR A 246 -5.62 -10.92 -0.64
CA TYR A 246 -4.22 -11.36 -0.72
C TYR A 246 -3.88 -12.30 0.44
N LEU A 247 -4.36 -12.01 1.65
CA LEU A 247 -4.24 -12.91 2.78
C LEU A 247 -4.90 -14.26 2.50
N HIS A 248 -6.12 -14.27 1.97
CA HIS A 248 -6.83 -15.48 1.57
C HIS A 248 -5.99 -16.35 0.61
N ARG A 249 -5.41 -15.72 -0.42
CA ARG A 249 -4.56 -16.40 -1.39
C ARG A 249 -3.30 -16.99 -0.76
N GLU A 250 -2.61 -16.23 0.07
CA GLU A 250 -1.36 -16.68 0.70
C GLU A 250 -1.63 -17.76 1.77
N LEU A 251 -2.73 -17.67 2.53
CA LEU A 251 -3.16 -18.74 3.45
C LEU A 251 -3.36 -20.06 2.70
N ALA A 252 -4.11 -20.05 1.60
CA ALA A 252 -4.34 -21.25 0.80
C ALA A 252 -3.04 -21.85 0.27
N ARG A 253 -2.11 -21.00 -0.18
CA ARG A 253 -0.81 -21.42 -0.74
C ARG A 253 0.12 -21.99 0.32
N VAL A 254 0.28 -21.32 1.44
CA VAL A 254 1.23 -21.69 2.50
C VAL A 254 0.76 -22.92 3.27
N LEU A 255 -0.55 -23.04 3.51
CA LEU A 255 -1.14 -24.16 4.24
C LEU A 255 -1.49 -25.33 3.34
N GLU A 256 -1.31 -25.19 2.01
CA GLU A 256 -1.63 -26.20 1.00
C GLU A 256 -3.09 -26.69 1.07
N VAL A 257 -4.02 -25.76 1.30
CA VAL A 257 -5.46 -26.03 1.36
C VAL A 257 -6.16 -25.48 0.12
N ASP A 258 -7.27 -26.11 -0.25
CA ASP A 258 -8.13 -25.62 -1.33
C ASP A 258 -8.58 -24.18 -1.01
N PRO A 259 -8.33 -23.18 -1.89
CA PRO A 259 -8.80 -21.82 -1.71
C PRO A 259 -10.30 -21.72 -1.43
N ALA A 260 -11.13 -22.62 -1.97
CA ALA A 260 -12.57 -22.63 -1.72
C ALA A 260 -12.94 -22.98 -0.27
N LYS A 261 -12.00 -23.51 0.51
CA LYS A 261 -12.16 -23.80 1.94
C LYS A 261 -11.60 -22.70 2.84
N VAL A 262 -11.01 -21.65 2.29
CA VAL A 262 -10.48 -20.53 3.06
C VAL A 262 -11.48 -19.38 3.04
N ARG A 263 -11.71 -18.76 4.18
CA ARG A 263 -12.50 -17.54 4.30
C ARG A 263 -11.73 -16.53 5.14
N VAL A 264 -11.57 -15.32 4.63
CA VAL A 264 -10.98 -14.21 5.39
C VAL A 264 -12.08 -13.18 5.67
N ILE A 265 -12.21 -12.84 6.95
CA ILE A 265 -13.10 -11.79 7.42
C ILE A 265 -12.23 -10.66 7.96
N GLN A 266 -12.51 -9.44 7.52
CA GLN A 266 -11.86 -8.23 7.99
C GLN A 266 -12.86 -7.41 8.82
N PRO A 267 -12.77 -7.48 10.16
CA PRO A 267 -13.48 -6.55 11.03
C PRO A 267 -13.05 -5.09 10.79
N PRO A 268 -13.71 -4.10 11.40
CA PRO A 268 -13.15 -2.76 11.54
C PRO A 268 -11.68 -2.80 11.96
N VAL A 269 -10.84 -1.99 11.31
CA VAL A 269 -9.40 -1.90 11.58
C VAL A 269 -9.07 -0.54 12.21
N GLY A 270 -8.34 -0.55 13.34
CA GLY A 270 -7.97 0.62 14.12
C GLY A 270 -6.75 1.37 13.57
N GLY A 271 -6.79 1.64 12.26
CA GLY A 271 -5.69 2.23 11.50
C GLY A 271 -4.70 1.19 11.01
N ALA A 272 -4.01 1.54 9.92
CA ALA A 272 -3.02 0.67 9.28
C ALA A 272 -1.95 1.47 8.53
N PHE A 273 -2.38 2.42 7.69
CA PHE A 273 -1.51 3.37 6.98
C PHE A 273 -0.47 2.73 6.03
N GLY A 274 -0.70 1.47 5.63
CA GLY A 274 0.22 0.63 4.85
C GLY A 274 0.84 -0.52 5.68
N GLY A 275 0.84 -0.43 7.01
CA GLY A 275 1.49 -1.42 7.89
C GLY A 275 0.74 -2.75 8.02
N LYS A 276 -0.46 -2.85 7.44
CA LYS A 276 -1.27 -4.09 7.40
C LYS A 276 -1.62 -4.47 5.95
N SER A 277 -0.83 -4.02 4.95
CA SER A 277 -1.10 -4.28 3.52
C SER A 277 -0.35 -5.47 2.92
N GLU A 278 0.12 -6.38 3.77
CA GLU A 278 0.60 -7.71 3.41
C GLU A 278 0.24 -8.70 4.53
N PRO A 279 0.27 -10.02 4.26
CA PRO A 279 0.18 -11.04 5.31
C PRO A 279 1.36 -10.99 6.27
N PHE A 280 1.15 -11.45 7.50
CA PHE A 280 2.15 -11.61 8.55
C PHE A 280 2.11 -13.03 9.12
N ASP A 281 3.17 -13.37 9.84
CA ASP A 281 3.36 -14.63 10.56
C ASP A 281 2.17 -15.03 11.45
N LEU A 282 1.52 -14.08 12.13
CA LEU A 282 0.40 -14.41 13.02
C LEU A 282 -0.79 -15.04 12.30
N GLU A 283 -1.10 -14.66 11.05
CA GLU A 283 -2.28 -15.18 10.35
C GLU A 283 -2.09 -16.64 9.95
N PHE A 284 -0.88 -17.01 9.56
CA PHE A 284 -0.52 -18.39 9.29
C PHE A 284 -0.47 -19.22 10.58
N CYS A 285 0.10 -18.65 11.66
CA CYS A 285 0.19 -19.34 12.95
C CYS A 285 -1.20 -19.64 13.53
N VAL A 286 -2.13 -18.67 13.57
CA VAL A 286 -3.49 -18.93 14.09
C VAL A 286 -4.24 -19.95 13.24
N ALA A 287 -4.04 -19.93 11.92
CA ALA A 287 -4.66 -20.90 11.03
C ALA A 287 -4.14 -22.32 11.29
N LYS A 288 -2.82 -22.50 11.31
CA LYS A 288 -2.19 -23.81 11.53
C LYS A 288 -2.48 -24.37 12.93
N LEU A 289 -2.34 -23.55 13.97
CA LEU A 289 -2.67 -23.95 15.34
C LEU A 289 -4.15 -24.32 15.49
N SER A 290 -5.06 -23.61 14.80
CA SER A 290 -6.47 -23.95 14.79
C SER A 290 -6.75 -25.28 14.08
N MET A 291 -6.09 -25.53 12.93
CA MET A 291 -6.19 -26.81 12.22
C MET A 291 -5.72 -28.00 13.07
N MET A 292 -4.68 -27.82 13.89
CA MET A 292 -4.16 -28.87 14.77
C MET A 292 -5.04 -29.13 15.99
N THR A 293 -5.63 -28.07 16.56
CA THR A 293 -6.38 -28.17 17.82
C THR A 293 -7.88 -28.35 17.62
N GLY A 294 -8.42 -28.05 16.44
CA GLY A 294 -9.86 -27.99 16.19
C GLY A 294 -10.56 -26.89 16.98
N ARG A 295 -9.81 -25.90 17.48
CA ARG A 295 -10.31 -24.82 18.34
C ARG A 295 -9.98 -23.46 17.74
N PRO A 296 -10.75 -22.40 18.01
CA PRO A 296 -10.35 -21.06 17.63
C PRO A 296 -9.03 -20.68 18.31
N VAL A 297 -8.11 -20.03 17.60
CA VAL A 297 -6.84 -19.54 18.17
C VAL A 297 -6.69 -18.06 17.86
N LYS A 298 -6.43 -17.24 18.89
CA LYS A 298 -6.17 -15.80 18.75
C LYS A 298 -4.71 -15.48 19.03
N ILE A 299 -4.07 -14.73 18.13
CA ILE A 299 -2.77 -14.07 18.38
C ILE A 299 -2.98 -12.57 18.31
N LEU A 300 -2.51 -11.88 19.35
CA LEU A 300 -2.45 -10.41 19.43
C LEU A 300 -0.99 -10.02 19.66
N TYR A 301 -0.48 -9.13 18.80
CA TYR A 301 0.84 -8.55 18.98
C TYR A 301 0.87 -7.55 20.11
N THR A 302 1.96 -7.59 20.86
CA THR A 302 2.34 -6.47 21.72
C THR A 302 2.74 -5.26 20.85
N ARG A 303 2.87 -4.08 21.48
CA ARG A 303 3.38 -2.90 20.76
C ARG A 303 4.80 -3.11 20.25
N GLU A 304 5.64 -3.80 20.99
CA GLU A 304 7.01 -4.14 20.58
C GLU A 304 7.01 -5.03 19.34
N GLU A 305 6.16 -6.06 19.30
CA GLU A 305 6.01 -6.91 18.12
C GLU A 305 5.49 -6.15 16.89
N VAL A 306 4.68 -5.10 17.07
CA VAL A 306 4.31 -4.20 15.95
C VAL A 306 5.54 -3.46 15.39
N PHE A 307 6.53 -3.12 16.22
CA PHE A 307 7.79 -2.55 15.74
C PHE A 307 8.67 -3.58 15.03
N TYR A 308 8.64 -4.85 15.42
CA TYR A 308 9.31 -5.94 14.69
C TYR A 308 8.62 -6.28 13.36
N ALA A 309 7.28 -6.29 13.33
CA ALA A 309 6.52 -6.44 12.10
C ALA A 309 6.83 -5.31 11.10
N HIS A 310 7.06 -4.10 11.63
CA HIS A 310 7.53 -2.89 10.95
C HIS A 310 6.78 -2.50 9.68
N ARG A 311 7.12 -3.10 8.52
CA ARG A 311 6.78 -2.73 7.13
C ARG A 311 6.81 -1.23 6.87
N GLY A 312 7.63 -0.52 7.62
CA GLY A 312 7.65 0.93 7.71
C GLY A 312 8.25 1.59 6.49
N ARG A 313 8.33 2.91 6.55
CA ARG A 313 9.03 3.69 5.54
C ARG A 313 10.52 3.40 5.64
N HIS A 314 11.06 2.96 4.52
CA HIS A 314 12.48 2.72 4.30
C HIS A 314 13.33 3.96 4.63
N PRO A 315 14.44 3.79 5.36
CA PRO A 315 15.53 4.75 5.38
C PRO A 315 16.14 4.94 3.98
N PHE A 316 16.38 6.19 3.58
CA PHE A 316 16.90 6.55 2.26
C PHE A 316 18.12 7.45 2.42
N HIS A 317 19.22 7.09 1.75
CA HIS A 317 20.34 7.99 1.48
C HIS A 317 20.20 8.45 0.03
N MET A 318 20.19 9.76 -0.20
CA MET A 318 19.86 10.34 -1.50
C MET A 318 20.86 11.43 -1.86
N LYS A 319 21.58 11.25 -2.96
CA LYS A 319 22.38 12.30 -3.58
C LYS A 319 21.62 12.84 -4.78
N TYR A 320 21.48 14.15 -4.84
CA TYR A 320 20.77 14.82 -5.92
C TYR A 320 21.64 15.90 -6.53
N SER A 321 21.59 15.99 -7.86
CA SER A 321 22.06 17.14 -8.63
C SER A 321 20.88 17.69 -9.43
N THR A 322 20.64 19.00 -9.35
CA THR A 322 19.51 19.66 -10.04
C THR A 322 19.99 20.91 -10.76
N GLY A 323 19.84 20.91 -12.08
CA GLY A 323 20.18 22.03 -12.95
C GLY A 323 19.01 22.97 -13.16
N ALA A 324 19.29 24.27 -13.20
CA ALA A 324 18.33 25.31 -13.54
C ALA A 324 18.97 26.45 -14.35
N THR A 325 18.15 27.12 -15.17
CA THR A 325 18.53 28.38 -15.84
C THR A 325 18.48 29.56 -14.87
N ARG A 326 19.04 30.72 -15.25
CA ARG A 326 18.93 31.98 -14.48
C ARG A 326 17.47 32.40 -14.22
N ASP A 327 16.56 32.05 -15.12
CA ASP A 327 15.12 32.32 -14.96
C ASP A 327 14.43 31.30 -14.04
N GLY A 328 15.16 30.34 -13.47
CA GLY A 328 14.65 29.36 -12.53
C GLY A 328 13.84 28.24 -13.19
N LEU A 329 14.07 27.96 -14.48
CA LEU A 329 13.50 26.80 -15.15
C LEU A 329 14.42 25.59 -14.96
N LEU A 330 13.86 24.46 -14.56
CA LEU A 330 14.59 23.21 -14.40
C LEU A 330 15.05 22.68 -15.76
N THR A 331 16.32 22.25 -15.84
CA THR A 331 16.91 21.67 -17.05
C THR A 331 17.12 20.17 -16.91
N SER A 332 17.74 19.74 -15.82
CA SER A 332 18.08 18.33 -15.56
C SER A 332 18.02 17.99 -14.08
N VAL A 333 17.66 16.74 -13.78
CA VAL A 333 17.66 16.18 -12.43
C VAL A 333 18.36 14.82 -12.46
N ASP A 334 19.33 14.61 -11.59
CA ASP A 334 19.98 13.32 -11.38
C ASP A 334 19.91 12.93 -9.90
N ALA A 335 19.62 11.66 -9.63
CA ALA A 335 19.40 11.15 -8.28
C ALA A 335 20.03 9.76 -8.10
N GLU A 336 20.97 9.66 -7.16
CA GLU A 336 21.48 8.38 -6.66
C GLU A 336 20.85 8.08 -5.29
N ILE A 337 20.22 6.92 -5.17
CA ILE A 337 19.39 6.58 -4.00
C ILE A 337 19.77 5.20 -3.49
N VAL A 338 20.11 5.10 -2.21
CA VAL A 338 20.28 3.83 -1.49
C VAL A 338 19.15 3.69 -0.49
N LEU A 339 18.43 2.57 -0.59
CA LEU A 339 17.30 2.24 0.27
C LEU A 339 17.71 1.12 1.22
N ASP A 340 17.44 1.31 2.51
CA ASP A 340 17.51 0.24 3.48
C ASP A 340 16.18 -0.52 3.54
N GLY A 341 16.22 -1.79 3.13
CA GLY A 341 15.05 -2.64 2.99
C GLY A 341 14.68 -3.46 4.21
N GLY A 342 15.57 -3.60 5.20
CA GLY A 342 15.46 -4.64 6.22
C GLY A 342 15.58 -6.06 5.65
N ALA A 343 15.14 -7.05 6.43
CA ALA A 343 15.50 -8.45 6.24
C ALA A 343 14.80 -9.18 5.10
N TYR A 344 13.63 -8.72 4.65
CA TYR A 344 12.78 -9.41 3.66
C TYR A 344 12.32 -8.47 2.53
N ALA A 345 11.87 -9.03 1.40
CA ALA A 345 11.60 -8.28 0.19
C ALA A 345 10.40 -7.35 0.37
N SER A 346 9.28 -7.86 0.91
CA SER A 346 8.03 -7.10 1.07
C SER A 346 7.71 -6.31 -0.22
N PHE A 347 7.23 -5.07 -0.09
CA PHE A 347 7.06 -4.10 -1.17
C PHE A 347 8.36 -3.43 -1.61
N GLY A 348 9.52 -3.92 -1.18
CA GLY A 348 10.83 -3.34 -1.47
C GLY A 348 11.09 -3.13 -2.96
N LEU A 349 10.70 -4.10 -3.79
CA LEU A 349 10.79 -3.95 -5.24
C LEU A 349 10.02 -2.73 -5.75
N VAL A 350 8.74 -2.61 -5.36
CA VAL A 350 7.88 -1.48 -5.76
C VAL A 350 8.42 -0.17 -5.21
N THR A 351 8.90 -0.17 -3.97
CA THR A 351 9.52 1.00 -3.31
C THR A 351 10.73 1.51 -4.10
N THR A 352 11.56 0.60 -4.61
CA THR A 352 12.76 0.94 -5.40
C THR A 352 12.42 1.53 -6.77
N TYR A 353 11.24 1.24 -7.33
CA TYR A 353 10.76 1.95 -8.51
C TYR A 353 10.16 3.31 -8.14
N TYR A 354 9.34 3.36 -7.09
CA TYR A 354 8.69 4.59 -6.64
C TYR A 354 9.65 5.65 -6.09
N SER A 355 10.87 5.26 -5.70
CA SER A 355 11.92 6.19 -5.27
C SER A 355 12.32 7.20 -6.36
N GLY A 356 12.07 6.91 -7.64
CA GLY A 356 12.27 7.88 -8.73
C GLY A 356 11.04 8.11 -9.59
N GLN A 357 10.23 7.08 -9.86
CA GLN A 357 9.15 7.15 -10.86
C GLN A 357 8.09 8.20 -10.54
N LEU A 358 7.86 8.53 -9.26
CA LEU A 358 6.80 9.46 -8.83
C LEU A 358 7.29 10.90 -8.63
N LEU A 359 8.54 11.21 -8.98
CA LEU A 359 9.10 12.56 -8.78
C LEU A 359 8.69 13.56 -9.86
N THR A 360 8.30 13.08 -11.04
CA THR A 360 8.15 13.88 -12.27
C THR A 360 6.89 14.74 -12.37
N ALA A 361 6.12 14.85 -11.28
CA ALA A 361 4.99 15.76 -11.13
C ALA A 361 4.96 16.34 -9.69
N PRO A 362 4.57 17.62 -9.48
CA PRO A 362 3.84 18.49 -10.40
C PRO A 362 4.72 19.35 -11.30
N TYR A 363 6.05 19.20 -11.21
CA TYR A 363 7.00 20.04 -11.92
C TYR A 363 7.40 19.45 -13.27
N ARG A 364 7.63 20.32 -14.25
CA ARG A 364 8.24 19.99 -15.53
C ARG A 364 9.73 19.70 -15.31
N MET A 365 10.18 18.55 -15.80
CA MET A 365 11.58 18.12 -15.82
C MET A 365 11.91 17.72 -17.27
N PRO A 366 12.70 18.51 -18.01
CA PRO A 366 13.06 18.17 -19.39
C PRO A 366 13.89 16.89 -19.49
N ALA A 367 14.87 16.73 -18.60
CA ALA A 367 15.67 15.52 -18.46
C ALA A 367 15.70 15.04 -17.00
N TYR A 368 15.67 13.72 -16.80
CA TYR A 368 15.65 13.10 -15.49
C TYR A 368 16.33 11.72 -15.50
N ARG A 369 17.30 11.52 -14.61
CA ARG A 369 17.88 10.21 -14.30
C ARG A 369 17.70 9.87 -12.83
N PHE A 370 17.47 8.59 -12.56
CA PHE A 370 17.65 8.06 -11.21
C PHE A 370 18.26 6.66 -11.20
N HIS A 371 19.11 6.44 -10.22
CA HIS A 371 19.71 5.16 -9.89
C HIS A 371 19.35 4.81 -8.45
N SER A 372 18.51 3.79 -8.26
CA SER A 372 18.09 3.32 -6.95
C SER A 372 18.59 1.90 -6.68
N THR A 373 19.27 1.71 -5.56
CA THR A 373 19.71 0.39 -5.07
C THR A 373 19.07 0.12 -3.72
N ARG A 374 18.34 -1.00 -3.60
CA ARG A 374 17.80 -1.47 -2.33
C ARG A 374 18.65 -2.60 -1.78
N ALA A 375 19.14 -2.40 -0.56
CA ALA A 375 19.85 -3.40 0.23
C ALA A 375 18.87 -4.16 1.15
N TYR A 376 19.15 -5.43 1.38
CA TYR A 376 18.74 -6.14 2.58
C TYR A 376 19.67 -5.73 3.73
N THR A 377 19.11 -5.61 4.93
CA THR A 377 19.86 -5.40 6.18
C THR A 377 19.24 -6.27 7.28
N ASN A 378 19.98 -6.55 8.35
CA ASN A 378 19.52 -7.35 9.49
C ASN A 378 18.62 -6.55 10.44
N LYS A 379 17.64 -5.85 9.87
CA LYS A 379 16.61 -5.05 10.55
C LYS A 379 15.22 -5.51 10.12
N PRO A 380 14.17 -5.24 10.91
CA PRO A 380 12.79 -5.45 10.49
C PRO A 380 12.50 -5.00 9.06
N ALA A 381 11.82 -5.84 8.29
CA ALA A 381 11.55 -5.57 6.88
C ALA A 381 10.76 -4.26 6.70
N CYS A 382 11.23 -3.41 5.81
CA CYS A 382 10.54 -2.19 5.41
C CYS A 382 9.49 -2.48 4.32
N GLY A 383 8.51 -1.60 4.19
CA GLY A 383 7.36 -1.82 3.31
C GLY A 383 6.66 -0.51 2.94
N PRO A 384 5.34 -0.56 2.67
CA PRO A 384 4.59 0.61 2.26
C PRO A 384 4.12 1.41 3.48
N LYS A 385 4.45 2.72 3.50
CA LYS A 385 3.86 3.70 4.42
C LYS A 385 3.27 4.85 3.61
N ARG A 386 2.10 5.36 4.02
CA ARG A 386 1.31 6.44 3.36
C ARG A 386 2.17 7.43 2.56
N GLY A 387 1.97 7.50 1.24
CA GLY A 387 2.95 8.13 0.33
C GLY A 387 4.10 7.17 0.03
N HIS A 388 3.77 5.93 -0.35
CA HIS A 388 4.72 4.83 -0.47
C HIS A 388 5.78 5.15 -1.53
N GLY A 389 7.06 5.08 -1.13
CA GLY A 389 8.23 5.27 -2.00
C GLY A 389 8.53 6.72 -2.43
N SER A 390 7.54 7.63 -2.41
CA SER A 390 7.70 8.98 -2.98
C SER A 390 8.01 10.09 -1.98
N VAL A 391 7.77 9.89 -0.68
CA VAL A 391 7.93 10.97 0.33
C VAL A 391 9.38 11.38 0.49
N GLN A 392 10.30 10.43 0.61
CA GLN A 392 11.72 10.72 0.84
C GLN A 392 12.35 11.43 -0.38
N PRO A 393 12.17 10.94 -1.62
CA PRO A 393 12.63 11.64 -2.82
C PRO A 393 12.01 13.02 -2.97
N ARG A 394 10.70 13.16 -2.69
CA ARG A 394 10.02 14.46 -2.74
C ARG A 394 10.63 15.44 -1.73
N PHE A 395 10.91 15.00 -0.51
CA PHE A 395 11.58 15.82 0.49
C PHE A 395 12.92 16.35 -0.04
N ALA A 396 13.81 15.47 -0.50
CA ALA A 396 15.12 15.87 -1.02
C ALA A 396 14.97 16.87 -2.17
N PHE A 397 14.05 16.60 -3.11
CA PHE A 397 13.83 17.45 -4.27
C PHE A 397 13.20 18.81 -3.93
N GLU A 398 12.24 18.89 -3.01
CA GLU A 398 11.69 20.19 -2.59
C GLU A 398 12.75 21.07 -1.92
N VAL A 399 13.68 20.46 -1.18
CA VAL A 399 14.83 21.18 -0.61
C VAL A 399 15.78 21.65 -1.73
N GLN A 400 16.00 20.86 -2.79
CA GLN A 400 16.75 21.32 -3.96
C GLN A 400 16.09 22.53 -4.62
N LEU A 401 14.76 22.53 -4.77
CA LEU A 401 14.02 23.69 -5.29
C LEU A 401 14.21 24.93 -4.42
N ASP A 402 14.15 24.80 -3.10
CA ASP A 402 14.37 25.94 -2.19
C ASP A 402 15.82 26.46 -2.26
N ARG A 403 16.81 25.58 -2.46
CA ARG A 403 18.21 25.98 -2.65
C ARG A 403 18.43 26.71 -3.98
N ILE A 404 17.75 26.29 -5.05
CA ILE A 404 17.74 26.99 -6.33
C ILE A 404 17.08 28.37 -6.17
N ALA A 405 15.94 28.44 -5.49
CA ALA A 405 15.25 29.69 -5.21
C ALA A 405 16.15 30.67 -4.44
N GLU A 406 16.88 30.18 -3.42
CA GLU A 406 17.83 30.98 -2.65
C GLU A 406 18.99 31.49 -3.52
N ALA A 407 19.64 30.60 -4.27
CA ALA A 407 20.78 30.93 -5.11
C ALA A 407 20.43 31.94 -6.22
N LEU A 408 19.24 31.83 -6.80
CA LEU A 408 18.74 32.75 -7.83
C LEU A 408 18.02 33.98 -7.25
N SER A 409 17.85 34.06 -5.92
CA SER A 409 17.04 35.08 -5.25
C SER A 409 15.60 35.20 -5.81
N VAL A 410 15.00 34.06 -6.15
CA VAL A 410 13.61 33.93 -6.62
C VAL A 410 12.72 33.53 -5.45
N ASP A 411 11.48 34.02 -5.42
CA ASP A 411 10.50 33.58 -4.41
C ASP A 411 10.21 32.06 -4.56
N PRO A 412 10.27 31.26 -3.49
CA PRO A 412 10.06 29.81 -3.56
C PRO A 412 8.72 29.34 -4.13
N ILE A 413 7.64 30.13 -3.96
CA ILE A 413 6.35 29.83 -4.58
C ILE A 413 6.42 30.14 -6.07
N GLU A 414 7.03 31.27 -6.44
CA GLU A 414 7.20 31.66 -7.84
C GLU A 414 8.05 30.66 -8.64
N LEU A 415 9.15 30.16 -8.08
CA LEU A 415 9.96 29.11 -8.71
C LEU A 415 9.11 27.86 -9.05
N ARG A 416 8.23 27.47 -8.13
CA ARG A 416 7.31 26.34 -8.32
C ARG A 416 6.25 26.61 -9.39
N ARG A 417 5.76 27.86 -9.51
CA ARG A 417 4.85 28.27 -10.58
C ARG A 417 5.52 28.18 -11.96
N ARG A 418 6.75 28.68 -12.08
CA ARG A 418 7.53 28.65 -13.35
C ARG A 418 7.73 27.23 -13.89
N ASN A 419 7.86 26.26 -12.99
CA ASN A 419 8.10 24.85 -13.34
C ASN A 419 6.82 24.02 -13.37
N PHE A 420 5.62 24.58 -13.36
CA PHE A 420 4.39 23.79 -13.42
C PHE A 420 4.22 23.04 -14.75
N ILE A 421 3.88 21.74 -14.70
CA ILE A 421 3.75 20.90 -15.91
C ILE A 421 2.40 21.05 -16.65
N GLY A 422 1.36 21.56 -16.00
CA GLY A 422 0.02 21.69 -16.59
C GLY A 422 -0.90 20.46 -16.44
N PRO A 423 -2.20 20.60 -16.76
CA PRO A 423 -3.13 19.49 -16.95
C PRO A 423 -3.05 18.89 -18.37
N ASN A 424 -3.69 17.74 -18.60
CA ASN A 424 -3.76 17.05 -19.90
C ASN A 424 -2.40 16.86 -20.60
N THR A 425 -1.39 16.49 -19.81
CA THR A 425 0.00 16.37 -20.24
C THR A 425 0.56 14.99 -19.91
N ARG A 426 1.79 14.75 -20.33
CA ARG A 426 2.60 13.60 -19.92
C ARG A 426 3.87 14.09 -19.26
N THR A 427 4.27 13.43 -18.18
CA THR A 427 5.58 13.63 -17.58
C THR A 427 6.68 13.05 -18.48
N VAL A 428 7.94 13.38 -18.19
CA VAL A 428 9.11 12.88 -18.95
C VAL A 428 9.23 11.35 -18.95
N ASN A 429 8.64 10.69 -17.93
CA ASN A 429 8.53 9.24 -17.81
C ASN A 429 7.13 8.69 -18.12
N ASP A 430 6.37 9.40 -18.96
CA ASP A 430 5.08 8.99 -19.54
C ASP A 430 3.88 8.79 -18.60
N LEU A 431 3.91 9.37 -17.38
CA LEU A 431 2.72 9.43 -16.55
C LEU A 431 1.71 10.38 -17.17
N ARG A 432 0.51 9.87 -17.49
CA ARG A 432 -0.59 10.67 -18.03
C ARG A 432 -1.26 11.48 -16.93
N VAL A 433 -1.15 12.80 -16.99
CA VAL A 433 -1.81 13.75 -16.09
C VAL A 433 -3.03 14.31 -16.80
N THR A 434 -4.24 13.95 -16.35
CA THR A 434 -5.50 14.45 -16.95
C THR A 434 -5.97 15.76 -16.33
N SER A 435 -5.61 16.02 -15.08
CA SER A 435 -6.01 17.21 -14.33
C SER A 435 -4.91 17.58 -13.34
N ASN A 436 -4.69 18.87 -13.12
CA ASN A 436 -3.66 19.34 -12.22
C ASN A 436 -4.01 20.72 -11.66
N GLY A 437 -4.50 20.76 -10.41
CA GLY A 437 -4.93 21.99 -9.74
C GLY A 437 -3.83 22.63 -8.87
N PHE A 438 -2.56 22.43 -9.22
CA PHE A 438 -1.43 22.80 -8.38
C PHE A 438 -1.26 24.31 -8.23
N LEU A 439 -1.49 25.08 -9.30
CA LEU A 439 -1.39 26.55 -9.23
C LEU A 439 -2.47 27.15 -8.32
N GLU A 440 -3.70 26.65 -8.42
CA GLU A 440 -4.79 27.04 -7.54
C GLU A 440 -4.48 26.71 -6.07
N CYS A 441 -3.82 25.58 -5.81
CA CYS A 441 -3.32 25.24 -4.48
C CYS A 441 -2.26 26.24 -4.00
N LEU A 442 -1.30 26.62 -4.86
CA LEU A 442 -0.26 27.58 -4.50
C LEU A 442 -0.84 28.97 -4.18
N ASP A 443 -1.78 29.44 -4.99
CA ASP A 443 -2.43 30.74 -4.77
C ASP A 443 -3.22 30.74 -3.45
N ALA A 444 -3.97 29.67 -3.18
CA ALA A 444 -4.73 29.55 -1.94
C ALA A 444 -3.83 29.50 -0.68
N VAL A 445 -2.70 28.77 -0.71
CA VAL A 445 -1.80 28.71 0.45
C VAL A 445 -0.95 29.97 0.60
N GLU A 446 -0.60 30.64 -0.50
CA GLU A 446 0.10 31.94 -0.47
C GLU A 446 -0.75 33.00 0.23
N GLU A 447 -2.03 33.09 -0.14
CA GLU A 447 -3.00 33.99 0.48
C GLU A 447 -3.28 33.61 1.94
N ALA A 448 -3.68 32.36 2.20
CA ALA A 448 -4.10 31.92 3.53
C ALA A 448 -2.96 31.97 4.57
N SER A 449 -1.72 31.76 4.12
CA SER A 449 -0.55 31.85 5.00
C SER A 449 -0.04 33.28 5.17
N ASP A 450 -0.54 34.25 4.40
CA ASP A 450 -0.02 35.63 4.36
C ASP A 450 1.49 35.65 4.04
N TRP A 451 1.86 34.82 3.05
CA TRP A 451 3.24 34.51 2.68
C TRP A 451 4.06 35.77 2.40
N LYS A 452 3.54 36.69 1.58
CA LYS A 452 4.26 37.90 1.15
C LYS A 452 4.63 38.83 2.30
N ARG A 453 3.88 38.82 3.41
CA ARG A 453 4.21 39.60 4.61
C ARG A 453 5.17 38.86 5.54
N LYS A 454 5.16 37.52 5.54
CA LYS A 454 5.94 36.69 6.48
C LYS A 454 7.29 36.23 5.94
N HIS A 455 7.35 35.79 4.69
CA HIS A 455 8.57 35.22 4.12
C HIS A 455 9.75 36.21 4.23
N ARG A 456 10.85 35.78 4.87
CA ARG A 456 12.03 36.58 5.22
C ARG A 456 11.79 37.81 6.11
N ARG A 457 10.64 37.91 6.77
CA ARG A 457 10.25 39.08 7.61
C ARG A 457 9.82 38.69 9.03
N MET A 458 9.95 37.42 9.40
CA MET A 458 9.61 36.93 10.74
C MET A 458 10.76 37.16 11.74
N PRO A 459 10.46 37.24 13.05
CA PRO A 459 11.49 37.30 14.09
C PRO A 459 12.43 36.09 14.05
N TYR A 460 13.64 36.26 14.58
CA TYR A 460 14.62 35.19 14.74
C TYR A 460 14.01 33.93 15.38
N GLY A 461 14.35 32.76 14.84
CA GLY A 461 13.81 31.47 15.28
C GLY A 461 12.42 31.12 14.72
N ARG A 462 11.86 31.92 13.80
CA ARG A 462 10.61 31.61 13.10
C ARG A 462 10.77 31.72 11.59
N GLY A 463 10.10 30.83 10.86
CA GLY A 463 10.10 30.83 9.40
C GLY A 463 8.81 30.25 8.83
N VAL A 464 8.61 30.49 7.54
CA VAL A 464 7.58 29.85 6.72
C VAL A 464 8.27 29.19 5.53
N GLY A 465 7.83 28.00 5.17
CA GLY A 465 8.31 27.23 4.03
C GLY A 465 7.14 26.73 3.20
N VAL A 466 7.42 26.35 1.95
CA VAL A 466 6.44 25.83 1.01
C VAL A 466 6.98 24.57 0.36
N ALA A 467 6.11 23.61 0.09
CA ALA A 467 6.44 22.41 -0.65
C ALA A 467 5.26 22.01 -1.55
N GLY A 468 5.56 21.53 -2.76
CA GLY A 468 4.59 20.85 -3.61
C GLY A 468 4.72 19.35 -3.51
N SER A 469 3.64 18.62 -3.76
CA SER A 469 3.70 17.16 -3.86
C SER A 469 2.58 16.64 -4.73
N THR A 470 2.79 15.44 -5.29
CA THR A 470 1.75 14.66 -5.96
C THR A 470 1.85 13.21 -5.49
N TYR A 471 0.73 12.49 -5.60
CA TYR A 471 0.70 11.06 -5.38
C TYR A 471 -0.33 10.42 -6.31
N ILE A 472 -0.11 9.15 -6.65
CA ILE A 472 -1.04 8.40 -7.47
C ILE A 472 -2.36 8.13 -6.71
N THR A 473 -3.44 7.95 -7.47
CA THR A 473 -4.74 7.53 -6.95
C THR A 473 -5.09 6.18 -7.57
N GLY A 474 -4.45 5.14 -7.05
CA GLY A 474 -4.50 3.78 -7.54
C GLY A 474 -3.38 3.44 -8.52
N THR A 475 -2.72 2.31 -8.26
CA THR A 475 -1.71 1.77 -9.16
C THR A 475 -2.41 1.08 -10.33
N ASN A 476 -2.09 1.48 -11.58
CA ASN A 476 -2.75 0.94 -12.77
C ASN A 476 -2.48 -0.56 -13.00
N TYR A 477 -1.40 -1.09 -12.40
CA TYR A 477 -1.05 -2.51 -12.48
C TYR A 477 -1.41 -3.22 -11.17
N PRO A 478 -2.24 -4.27 -11.19
CA PRO A 478 -2.49 -5.08 -10.02
C PRO A 478 -1.24 -5.91 -9.67
N ILE A 479 -1.05 -6.19 -8.37
CA ILE A 479 0.10 -6.96 -7.86
C ILE A 479 0.16 -8.37 -8.45
N TYR A 480 -1.00 -8.97 -8.68
CA TYR A 480 -1.16 -10.23 -9.42
C TYR A 480 -1.74 -9.90 -10.80
N PRO A 481 -0.92 -9.79 -11.86
CA PRO A 481 -1.38 -9.41 -13.19
C PRO A 481 -2.45 -10.38 -13.71
N ASN A 482 -3.60 -9.83 -14.11
CA ASN A 482 -4.69 -10.55 -14.75
C ASN A 482 -5.62 -9.55 -15.46
N GLU A 483 -6.58 -10.05 -16.24
CA GLU A 483 -7.52 -9.23 -17.03
C GLU A 483 -8.77 -8.78 -16.26
N MET A 484 -8.92 -9.20 -14.99
CA MET A 484 -10.10 -8.89 -14.19
C MET A 484 -10.08 -7.42 -13.74
N PRO A 485 -11.26 -6.82 -13.48
CA PRO A 485 -11.35 -5.52 -12.84
C PRO A 485 -10.63 -5.50 -11.48
N GLN A 486 -9.92 -4.41 -11.18
CA GLN A 486 -9.22 -4.30 -9.89
C GLN A 486 -10.16 -4.09 -8.68
N SER A 487 -11.40 -3.64 -8.92
CA SER A 487 -12.43 -3.48 -7.89
C SER A 487 -13.77 -3.92 -8.46
N GLY A 488 -14.59 -4.52 -7.60
CA GLY A 488 -15.95 -4.92 -7.93
C GLY A 488 -16.92 -4.63 -6.79
N ILE A 489 -18.20 -4.54 -7.13
CA ILE A 489 -19.29 -4.41 -6.18
C ILE A 489 -20.49 -5.20 -6.69
N GLN A 490 -21.27 -5.77 -5.78
CA GLN A 490 -22.58 -6.33 -6.10
C GLN A 490 -23.65 -5.54 -5.36
N LEU A 491 -24.74 -5.26 -6.06
CA LEU A 491 -25.89 -4.54 -5.53
C LEU A 491 -27.10 -5.46 -5.59
N GLN A 492 -27.86 -5.50 -4.50
CA GLN A 492 -29.12 -6.22 -4.40
C GLN A 492 -30.19 -5.26 -3.91
N VAL A 493 -31.22 -5.05 -4.72
CA VAL A 493 -32.44 -4.33 -4.31
C VAL A 493 -33.45 -5.35 -3.82
N ASP A 494 -33.89 -5.23 -2.57
CA ASP A 494 -34.89 -6.11 -1.99
C ASP A 494 -36.33 -5.64 -2.27
N ARG A 495 -37.32 -6.48 -1.94
CA ARG A 495 -38.74 -6.15 -2.13
C ARG A 495 -39.23 -4.96 -1.29
N SER A 496 -38.47 -4.54 -0.28
CA SER A 496 -38.76 -3.35 0.53
C SER A 496 -38.20 -2.06 -0.11
N GLY A 497 -37.46 -2.17 -1.22
CA GLY A 497 -36.78 -1.04 -1.86
C GLY A 497 -35.48 -0.65 -1.15
N ARG A 498 -34.98 -1.49 -0.24
CA ARG A 498 -33.65 -1.31 0.38
C ARG A 498 -32.58 -1.94 -0.48
N VAL A 499 -31.38 -1.40 -0.39
CA VAL A 499 -30.25 -1.79 -1.23
C VAL A 499 -29.16 -2.36 -0.34
N SER A 500 -28.84 -3.63 -0.55
CA SER A 500 -27.65 -4.26 0.03
C SER A 500 -26.49 -4.15 -0.95
N VAL A 501 -25.32 -3.77 -0.44
CA VAL A 501 -24.11 -3.52 -1.21
C VAL A 501 -23.01 -4.44 -0.71
N PHE A 502 -22.55 -5.37 -1.53
CA PHE A 502 -21.45 -6.28 -1.19
C PHE A 502 -20.14 -5.74 -1.76
N SER A 503 -19.19 -5.41 -0.89
CA SER A 503 -17.93 -4.78 -1.27
C SER A 503 -16.73 -5.47 -0.63
N GLY A 504 -15.77 -5.92 -1.43
CA GLY A 504 -14.53 -6.49 -0.91
C GLY A 504 -13.54 -5.47 -0.37
N ALA A 505 -13.86 -4.17 -0.46
CA ALA A 505 -12.94 -3.10 -0.10
C ALA A 505 -12.78 -2.96 1.42
N SER A 506 -11.56 -2.63 1.82
CA SER A 506 -11.17 -2.63 3.23
C SER A 506 -11.48 -1.29 3.93
N GLU A 507 -12.38 -1.29 4.91
CA GLU A 507 -12.59 -0.14 5.81
C GLU A 507 -11.56 -0.14 6.95
N ILE A 508 -10.67 0.84 6.93
CA ILE A 508 -9.54 0.96 7.86
C ILE A 508 -9.51 2.33 8.57
N GLY A 509 -10.67 2.99 8.61
CA GLY A 509 -10.88 4.30 9.23
C GLY A 509 -11.10 5.43 8.22
N GLN A 510 -10.83 5.22 6.93
CA GLN A 510 -10.95 6.24 5.88
C GLN A 510 -12.41 6.58 5.52
N GLY A 511 -13.37 5.67 5.76
CA GLY A 511 -14.79 5.87 5.43
C GLY A 511 -15.19 5.38 4.04
N VAL A 512 -14.62 4.26 3.55
CA VAL A 512 -15.04 3.60 2.30
C VAL A 512 -16.50 3.18 2.36
N ASP A 513 -16.99 2.63 3.48
CA ASP A 513 -18.39 2.19 3.59
C ASP A 513 -19.35 3.37 3.46
N SER A 514 -18.93 4.53 3.96
CA SER A 514 -19.67 5.79 3.80
C SER A 514 -19.62 6.27 2.36
N MET A 515 -18.44 6.24 1.73
CA MET A 515 -18.26 6.61 0.32
C MET A 515 -19.14 5.76 -0.61
N VAL A 516 -19.13 4.43 -0.43
CA VAL A 516 -19.99 3.49 -1.15
C VAL A 516 -21.46 3.84 -0.94
N THR A 517 -21.87 4.04 0.32
CA THR A 517 -23.25 4.41 0.67
C THR A 517 -23.69 5.70 -0.03
N TYR A 518 -22.84 6.73 -0.03
CA TYR A 518 -23.17 8.03 -0.62
C TYR A 518 -23.28 7.98 -2.13
N ILE A 519 -22.36 7.29 -2.82
CA ILE A 519 -22.38 7.17 -4.27
C ILE A 519 -23.60 6.38 -4.73
N VAL A 520 -23.87 5.23 -4.10
CA VAL A 520 -25.02 4.39 -4.47
C VAL A 520 -26.34 5.11 -4.19
N ALA A 521 -26.46 5.79 -3.05
CA ALA A 521 -27.66 6.57 -2.72
C ALA A 521 -27.90 7.73 -3.70
N GLU A 522 -26.86 8.47 -4.08
CA GLU A 522 -26.94 9.55 -5.06
C GLU A 522 -27.41 9.03 -6.43
N GLU A 523 -26.80 7.95 -6.92
CA GLU A 523 -27.13 7.41 -8.24
C GLU A 523 -28.56 6.82 -8.28
N LEU A 524 -28.99 6.15 -7.20
CA LEU A 524 -30.32 5.53 -7.11
C LEU A 524 -31.43 6.48 -6.63
N GLY A 525 -31.12 7.67 -6.10
CA GLY A 525 -32.13 8.59 -5.57
C GLY A 525 -32.86 8.02 -4.34
N VAL A 526 -32.13 7.36 -3.43
CA VAL A 526 -32.70 6.77 -2.21
C VAL A 526 -32.08 7.36 -0.94
N PRO A 527 -32.81 7.38 0.20
CA PRO A 527 -32.23 7.83 1.46
C PRO A 527 -31.03 6.98 1.88
N LEU A 528 -30.02 7.60 2.51
CA LEU A 528 -28.83 6.88 2.99
C LEU A 528 -29.16 5.66 3.87
N GLY A 529 -30.20 5.78 4.71
CA GLY A 529 -30.65 4.70 5.60
C GLY A 529 -31.26 3.50 4.88
N HIS A 530 -31.49 3.58 3.57
CA HIS A 530 -31.94 2.47 2.73
C HIS A 530 -30.76 1.65 2.18
N ILE A 531 -29.53 2.15 2.30
CA ILE A 531 -28.33 1.44 1.86
C ILE A 531 -27.72 0.68 3.05
N ARG A 532 -27.38 -0.58 2.83
CA ARG A 532 -26.61 -1.40 3.77
C ARG A 532 -25.37 -1.93 3.07
N VAL A 533 -24.19 -1.59 3.59
CA VAL A 533 -22.92 -2.13 3.11
C VAL A 533 -22.56 -3.39 3.90
N LEU A 534 -22.21 -4.45 3.17
CA LEU A 534 -21.67 -5.71 3.64
C LEU A 534 -20.25 -5.82 3.08
N ALA A 535 -19.25 -5.63 3.94
CA ALA A 535 -17.86 -5.51 3.50
C ALA A 535 -16.92 -6.46 4.22
N GLY A 536 -15.75 -6.69 3.60
CA GLY A 536 -14.62 -7.36 4.24
C GLY A 536 -14.83 -8.86 4.47
N ASP A 537 -15.51 -9.57 3.57
CA ASP A 537 -15.76 -11.02 3.70
C ASP A 537 -15.58 -11.71 2.35
N THR A 538 -14.54 -12.54 2.23
CA THR A 538 -14.15 -13.17 0.96
C THR A 538 -15.16 -14.19 0.44
N ASP A 539 -16.11 -14.67 1.27
CA ASP A 539 -17.13 -15.63 0.83
C ASP A 539 -18.27 -14.97 0.04
N PHE A 540 -18.61 -13.72 0.34
CA PHE A 540 -19.82 -13.07 -0.20
C PHE A 540 -19.56 -11.79 -0.97
N THR A 541 -18.35 -11.23 -0.85
CA THR A 541 -18.00 -9.97 -1.51
C THR A 541 -17.14 -10.20 -2.75
N PRO A 542 -17.30 -9.40 -3.81
CA PRO A 542 -16.39 -9.44 -4.95
C PRO A 542 -14.95 -9.16 -4.53
N VAL A 543 -14.00 -9.73 -5.26
CA VAL A 543 -12.58 -9.45 -5.06
C VAL A 543 -12.30 -7.95 -5.16
N ASP A 544 -11.67 -7.41 -4.13
CA ASP A 544 -11.00 -6.12 -4.14
C ASP A 544 -9.56 -6.30 -3.66
N LEU A 545 -8.64 -5.58 -4.29
CA LEU A 545 -7.22 -5.70 -3.99
C LEU A 545 -6.83 -5.12 -2.62
N GLY A 546 -7.74 -4.39 -1.97
CA GLY A 546 -7.55 -3.82 -0.65
C GLY A 546 -7.28 -2.32 -0.65
N ALA A 547 -7.15 -1.75 0.55
CA ALA A 547 -6.99 -0.32 0.76
C ALA A 547 -5.52 0.11 0.75
N TYR A 548 -4.93 0.27 -0.45
CA TYR A 548 -3.57 0.78 -0.66
C TYR A 548 -3.50 1.76 -1.85
N SER A 549 -2.38 2.47 -2.01
CA SER A 549 -2.13 3.45 -3.10
C SER A 549 -3.27 4.46 -3.35
N SER A 550 -4.07 4.79 -2.33
CA SER A 550 -5.25 5.66 -2.45
C SER A 550 -6.25 5.22 -3.54
N ARG A 551 -6.29 3.92 -3.88
CA ARG A 551 -7.05 3.42 -5.02
C ARG A 551 -8.56 3.41 -4.85
N VAL A 552 -9.02 3.25 -3.61
CA VAL A 552 -10.38 2.81 -3.29
C VAL A 552 -11.45 3.76 -3.83
N THR A 553 -11.39 5.06 -3.51
CA THR A 553 -12.39 6.02 -3.99
C THR A 553 -12.49 6.06 -5.51
N PHE A 554 -11.35 6.02 -6.21
CA PHE A 554 -11.35 6.12 -7.67
C PHE A 554 -11.85 4.83 -8.32
N MET A 555 -11.30 3.67 -7.94
CA MET A 555 -11.61 2.40 -8.59
C MET A 555 -12.96 1.83 -8.12
N LEU A 556 -13.17 1.72 -6.81
CA LEU A 556 -14.44 1.23 -6.25
C LEU A 556 -15.57 2.24 -6.46
N GLY A 557 -15.30 3.55 -6.37
CA GLY A 557 -16.32 4.57 -6.63
C GLY A 557 -16.86 4.50 -8.06
N ASN A 558 -16.00 4.31 -9.05
CA ASN A 558 -16.45 4.05 -10.42
C ASN A 558 -17.25 2.75 -10.55
N ALA A 559 -16.84 1.67 -9.86
CA ALA A 559 -17.62 0.43 -9.82
C ALA A 559 -19.01 0.64 -9.17
N CYS A 560 -19.12 1.48 -8.14
CA CYS A 560 -20.40 1.86 -7.52
C CYS A 560 -21.30 2.58 -8.52
N ILE A 561 -20.76 3.59 -9.22
CA ILE A 561 -21.49 4.37 -10.23
C ILE A 561 -21.99 3.45 -11.34
N GLU A 562 -21.12 2.58 -11.85
CA GLU A 562 -21.46 1.65 -12.92
C GLU A 562 -22.57 0.68 -12.50
N ALA A 563 -22.42 0.02 -11.35
CA ALA A 563 -23.42 -0.92 -10.85
C ALA A 563 -24.77 -0.26 -10.54
N ALA A 564 -24.74 0.91 -9.89
CA ALA A 564 -25.95 1.65 -9.53
C ALA A 564 -26.71 2.11 -10.78
N ARG A 565 -26.02 2.62 -11.81
CA ARG A 565 -26.66 3.03 -13.06
C ARG A 565 -27.29 1.88 -13.82
N ARG A 566 -26.67 0.69 -13.80
CA ARG A 566 -27.26 -0.51 -14.41
C ARG A 566 -28.58 -0.88 -13.73
N ILE A 567 -28.62 -0.91 -12.39
CA ILE A 567 -29.86 -1.17 -11.65
C ILE A 567 -30.90 -0.08 -11.85
N LYS A 568 -30.47 1.19 -11.88
CA LYS A 568 -31.35 2.34 -12.15
C LYS A 568 -32.13 2.15 -13.44
N VAL A 569 -31.45 1.74 -14.52
CA VAL A 569 -32.10 1.46 -15.82
C VAL A 569 -33.11 0.32 -15.70
N MET A 570 -32.75 -0.80 -15.07
CA MET A 570 -33.68 -1.93 -14.89
C MET A 570 -34.95 -1.53 -14.12
N VAL A 571 -34.81 -0.69 -13.09
CA VAL A 571 -35.94 -0.19 -12.31
C VAL A 571 -36.80 0.79 -13.14
N GLN A 572 -36.15 1.71 -13.87
CA GLN A 572 -36.84 2.66 -14.74
C GLN A 572 -37.65 1.94 -15.83
N ASP A 573 -37.07 0.90 -16.46
CA ASP A 573 -37.74 0.10 -17.49
C ASP A 573 -38.98 -0.60 -16.94
N ALA A 574 -38.86 -1.25 -15.77
CA ALA A 574 -39.98 -1.94 -15.12
C ALA A 574 -41.11 -0.99 -14.69
N VAL A 575 -40.76 0.20 -14.18
CA VAL A 575 -41.74 1.22 -13.80
C VAL A 575 -42.39 1.85 -15.02
N ALA A 576 -41.62 2.11 -16.09
CA ALA A 576 -42.13 2.65 -17.33
C ALA A 576 -43.17 1.72 -17.97
N GLU A 577 -42.89 0.40 -17.99
CA GLU A 577 -43.86 -0.61 -18.41
C GLU A 577 -45.13 -0.59 -17.55
N ALA A 578 -44.98 -0.52 -16.23
CA ALA A 578 -46.12 -0.49 -15.30
C ALA A 578 -46.95 0.80 -15.40
N TRP A 579 -46.34 1.92 -15.80
CA TRP A 579 -46.98 3.23 -15.90
C TRP A 579 -47.41 3.61 -17.31
N ASP A 580 -47.17 2.75 -18.32
CA ASP A 580 -47.37 3.06 -19.74
C ASP A 580 -46.64 4.37 -20.16
N ALA A 581 -45.42 4.54 -19.64
CA ALA A 581 -44.56 5.69 -19.89
C ALA A 581 -43.32 5.27 -20.70
N LYS A 582 -42.57 6.23 -21.26
CA LYS A 582 -41.26 5.91 -21.85
C LYS A 582 -40.20 5.77 -20.74
N PRO A 583 -39.24 4.84 -20.86
CA PRO A 583 -38.18 4.68 -19.85
C PRO A 583 -37.41 5.96 -19.51
N GLY A 584 -37.18 6.83 -20.50
CA GLY A 584 -36.52 8.13 -20.30
C GLY A 584 -37.35 9.18 -19.55
N GLU A 585 -38.65 8.94 -19.35
CA GLU A 585 -39.58 9.83 -18.62
C GLU A 585 -39.67 9.45 -17.14
N VAL A 586 -39.25 8.24 -16.75
CA VAL A 586 -39.22 7.81 -15.36
C VAL A 586 -37.93 8.32 -14.70
N LEU A 587 -38.05 9.20 -13.72
CA LEU A 587 -36.92 9.74 -12.96
C LEU A 587 -36.84 9.09 -11.58
N MET A 588 -35.65 8.62 -11.19
CA MET A 588 -35.34 8.28 -9.79
C MET A 588 -34.59 9.47 -9.19
N ALA A 589 -35.26 10.16 -8.26
CA ALA A 589 -34.81 11.40 -7.63
C ALA A 589 -34.90 11.30 -6.10
#